data_AF-A0A2N6VJ69-F1
#
_entry.id   AF-A0A2N6VJ69-F1
#
_cell.length_a   1.000
_cell.length_b   1.000
_cell.length_c   1.000
_cell.angle_alpha   90.00
_cell.angle_beta   90.00
_cell.angle_gamma   90.00
#
_symmetry.space_group_name_H-M   'P 1'
#
loop_
_entity.id
_entity.type
_entity.pdbx_description
1 polymer ?
#
loop_
_entity_poly.entity_id
_entity_poly.type
_entity_poly.pdbx_seq_one_letter_code
_entity_poly.pdbx_strand_id
1 'polypeptide(L)' 'LRAVVDTAQLGENTIQLDCDVLQADGGTRTAAITGAYLALHDAIEKGRELGWITKNAQVLKDS' A
#
# COMPACT_ATOMS: atom_id res chain seq x y z
N LEU A 1 1.70 7.96 0.41
CA LEU A 1 1.85 6.60 -0.16
C LEU A 1 2.65 6.60 -1.47
N ARG A 2 2.22 7.27 -2.55
CA ARG A 2 3.01 7.29 -3.81
C ARG A 2 4.48 7.74 -3.65
N ALA A 3 4.79 8.60 -2.69
CA ALA A 3 6.17 9.03 -2.42
C ALA A 3 7.11 7.88 -2.02
N VAL A 4 6.58 6.85 -1.34
CA VAL A 4 7.31 5.70 -0.79
C VAL A 4 7.16 4.44 -1.65
N VAL A 5 6.45 4.54 -2.78
CA VAL A 5 6.23 3.44 -3.73
C VAL A 5 7.12 3.64 -4.96
N ASP A 6 7.86 2.61 -5.33
CA ASP A 6 8.45 2.46 -6.65
C ASP A 6 7.42 1.85 -7.60
N THR A 7 6.81 2.71 -8.43
CA THR A 7 5.78 2.30 -9.38
C THR A 7 6.34 1.49 -10.55
N ALA A 8 7.65 1.56 -10.83
CA ALA A 8 8.26 0.72 -11.84
C ALA A 8 8.38 -0.72 -11.32
N GLN A 9 8.78 -0.90 -10.06
CA GLN A 9 8.84 -2.20 -9.39
C GLN A 9 7.45 -2.81 -9.14
N LEU A 10 6.42 -1.97 -8.97
CA LEU A 10 5.03 -2.43 -8.86
C LEU A 10 4.50 -3.07 -10.17
N GLY A 11 5.09 -2.73 -11.32
CA GLY A 11 4.64 -3.18 -12.64
C GLY A 11 3.34 -2.51 -13.11
N GLU A 12 2.67 -3.09 -14.10
CA GLU A 12 1.39 -2.60 -14.62
C GLU A 12 0.19 -2.96 -13.71
N ASN A 13 0.37 -2.77 -12.40
CA ASN A 13 -0.63 -3.02 -11.38
C ASN A 13 -1.09 -1.70 -10.77
N THR A 14 -2.38 -1.63 -10.42
CA THR A 14 -2.94 -0.51 -9.65
C THR A 14 -3.46 -1.04 -8.33
N ILE A 15 -3.04 -0.43 -7.22
CA ILE A 15 -3.57 -0.72 -5.89
C ILE A 15 -4.50 0.42 -5.50
N GLN A 16 -5.77 0.11 -5.32
CA GLN A 16 -6.77 1.04 -4.81
C GLN A 16 -6.91 0.87 -3.31
N LEU A 17 -6.73 1.96 -2.56
CA LEU A 17 -6.85 1.99 -1.11
C LEU A 17 -8.11 2.77 -0.75
N ASP A 18 -9.00 2.09 -0.04
CA ASP A 18 -10.21 2.69 0.50
C ASP A 18 -10.07 2.85 2.01
N CYS A 19 -10.56 3.96 2.54
CA CYS A 19 -10.36 4.34 3.93
C CYS A 19 -11.67 4.83 4.53
N ASP A 20 -12.47 3.89 5.03
CA ASP A 20 -13.74 4.18 5.68
C ASP A 20 -13.54 4.54 7.16
N VAL A 21 -13.96 5.76 7.51
CA VAL A 21 -13.96 6.22 8.90
C VAL A 21 -15.24 5.75 9.56
N LEU A 22 -15.14 4.71 10.39
CA LEU A 22 -16.27 4.18 11.15
C LEU A 22 -16.66 5.07 12.34
N GLN A 23 -15.66 5.69 12.98
CA GLN A 23 -15.83 6.64 14.07
C GLN A 23 -14.80 7.77 13.93
N ALA A 24 -15.24 9.00 14.19
CA ALA A 24 -14.40 10.19 14.11
C ALA A 24 -14.27 10.86 15.48
N ASP A 25 -13.04 10.95 15.98
CA ASP A 25 -12.66 11.71 17.19
C ASP A 25 -11.34 12.46 16.95
N GLY A 26 -11.28 13.18 15.82
CA GLY A 26 -10.05 13.86 15.36
C GLY A 26 -9.01 12.93 14.72
N GLY A 27 -8.07 13.50 13.98
CA GLY A 27 -6.91 12.76 13.42
C GLY A 27 -7.23 11.73 12.33
N THR A 28 -8.46 11.63 11.84
CA THR A 28 -8.90 10.57 10.93
C THR A 28 -8.10 10.52 9.62
N ARG A 29 -7.68 11.68 9.07
CA ARG A 29 -6.81 11.74 7.88
C ARG A 29 -5.43 11.15 8.12
N THR A 30 -4.80 11.48 9.24
CA THR A 30 -3.47 10.94 9.59
C THR A 30 -3.56 9.46 9.93
N ALA A 31 -4.60 9.04 10.65
CA ALA A 31 -4.86 7.63 10.93
C ALA A 31 -5.09 6.82 9.64
N ALA A 32 -5.86 7.35 8.69
CA ALA A 32 -6.09 6.73 7.39
C ALA A 32 -4.78 6.55 6.60
N ILE A 33 -3.89 7.55 6.57
CA ILE A 33 -2.58 7.42 5.89
C ILE A 33 -1.74 6.30 6.51
N THR A 34 -1.69 6.22 7.85
CA THR A 34 -0.94 5.17 8.56
C THR A 34 -1.54 3.78 8.31
N GLY A 35 -2.86 3.63 8.43
CA GLY A 35 -3.52 2.35 8.17
C GLY A 35 -3.40 1.91 6.71
N ALA A 36 -3.52 2.85 5.77
CA ALA A 36 -3.38 2.58 4.35
C ALA A 36 -1.96 2.16 3.95
N TYR A 37 -0.92 2.58 4.70
CA TYR A 37 0.44 2.06 4.50
C TYR A 37 0.55 0.57 4.84
N LEU A 38 -0.06 0.15 5.95
CA LEU A 38 -0.10 -1.27 6.34
C LEU A 38 -0.89 -2.09 5.31
N ALA A 39 -2.06 -1.62 4.91
CA ALA A 39 -2.87 -2.29 3.87
C ALA A 39 -2.13 -2.38 2.53
N LEU A 40 -1.37 -1.34 2.16
CA LEU A 40 -0.54 -1.35 0.96
C LEU A 40 0.58 -2.40 1.03
N HIS A 41 1.27 -2.51 2.17
CA HIS A 41 2.29 -3.53 2.40
C HIS A 41 1.71 -4.94 2.21
N ASP A 42 0.58 -5.23 2.86
CA ASP A 42 -0.08 -6.53 2.77
C ASP A 42 -0.56 -6.83 1.34
N ALA A 43 -1.07 -5.83 0.62
CA ALA A 43 -1.45 -5.97 -0.77
C ALA A 43 -0.26 -6.30 -1.68
N ILE A 44 0.91 -5.71 -1.42
CA ILE A 44 2.15 -5.99 -2.17
C ILE A 44 2.62 -7.43 -1.90
N GLU A 45 2.69 -7.84 -0.63
CA GLU A 45 3.06 -9.22 -0.28
C GLU A 45 2.08 -10.22 -0.90
N LYS A 46 0.79 -9.94 -0.84
CA LYS A 46 -0.22 -10.80 -1.46
C LYS A 46 -0.06 -10.85 -2.98
N GLY A 47 0.23 -9.71 -3.61
CA GLY A 47 0.55 -9.64 -5.03
C GLY A 47 1.77 -10.48 -5.41
N ARG A 48 2.78 -10.57 -4.54
CA ARG A 48 3.96 -11.45 -4.74
C ARG A 48 3.60 -12.94 -4.62
N GLU A 49 2.77 -13.30 -3.65
CA GLU A 49 2.27 -14.68 -3.50
C GLU A 49 1.47 -15.12 -4.73
N LEU A 50 0.61 -14.26 -5.24
CA LEU A 50 -0.24 -14.51 -6.41
C LEU A 50 0.51 -14.40 -7.74
N GLY A 51 1.75 -13.91 -7.73
CA GLY A 51 2.58 -13.73 -8.92
C GLY A 51 2.20 -12.51 -9.78
N TRP A 52 1.36 -11.61 -9.28
CA TRP A 52 1.04 -10.33 -9.94
C TRP A 52 2.17 -9.32 -9.81
N ILE A 53 2.92 -9.40 -8.70
CA ILE A 53 4.12 -8.62 -8.44
C ILE A 53 5.29 -9.59 -8.39
N THR A 54 6.44 -9.18 -8.95
CA THR A 54 7.63 -10.02 -8.95
C THR A 54 8.13 -10.22 -7.52
N LYS A 55 8.46 -11.46 -7.14
CA LYS A 55 8.85 -11.82 -5.75
C LYS A 55 9.99 -10.96 -5.17
N ASN A 56 10.94 -10.57 -6.02
CA ASN A 56 12.12 -9.78 -5.62
C ASN A 56 11.96 -8.28 -5.87
N ALA A 57 10.78 -7.81 -6.31
CA ALA A 57 10.56 -6.40 -6.58
C ALA A 57 10.53 -5.61 -5.26
N GLN A 58 11.43 -4.63 -5.13
CA GLN A 58 11.45 -3.74 -3.98
C GLN A 58 10.50 -2.56 -4.23
N VAL A 59 9.21 -2.80 -3.99
CA VAL A 59 8.14 -1.84 -4.28
C VAL A 59 8.09 -0.70 -3.25
N LEU A 60 8.39 -0.97 -1.99
CA LEU A 60 8.46 0.06 -0.94
C LEU A 60 9.92 0.50 -0.78
N LYS A 61 10.19 1.80 -0.83
CA LYS A 61 11.55 2.37 -0.81
C LYS A 61 12.17 2.41 0.60
N ASP A 62 11.34 2.19 1.62
CA ASP A 62 11.59 2.50 3.02
C ASP A 62 11.65 1.22 3.88
N SER A 63 11.62 0.04 3.24
CA SER A 63 11.47 -1.28 3.87
C SER A 63 12.47 -2.29 3.32
#